data_AF-A0A3Q9IAS9-F1
#
_entry.id   AF-A0A3Q9IAS9-F1
#
_cell.length_a   1.000
_cell.length_b   1.000
_cell.length_c   1.000
_cell.angle_alpha   90.00
_cell.angle_beta   90.00
_cell.angle_gamma   90.00
#
_symmetry.space_group_name_H-M   'P 1'
#
loop_
_entity.id
_entity.type
_entity.pdbx_description
1 polymer ?
#
loop_
_entity_poly.entity_id
_entity_poly.type
_entity_poly.pdbx_seq_one_letter_code
_entity_poly.pdbx_strand_id
1 'polypeptide(L)'
;MKIIKEDELKNFITDEELRKFCNVNINDTRLNKLLAYYTFFKSNARLVSLDKQSTYYSMYFWFVQFKERYFKVYGHDEGIEQEGFKLLEEIDYQLEESVDWGLIERIELKAI
;
A
#
# COMPACT_ATOMS: atom_id res chain seq x y z
N MET A 1 -9.79 -11.11 -7.58
CA MET A 1 -9.01 -9.98 -7.02
C MET A 1 -9.82 -9.25 -5.96
N LYS A 2 -9.19 -8.94 -4.82
CA LYS A 2 -9.77 -8.22 -3.67
C LYS A 2 -8.73 -7.28 -3.06
N ILE A 3 -9.15 -6.08 -2.66
CA ILE A 3 -8.31 -5.16 -1.87
C ILE A 3 -8.51 -5.43 -0.39
N ILE A 4 -7.42 -5.74 0.32
CA ILE A 4 -7.43 -6.05 1.75
C ILE A 4 -7.46 -4.75 2.56
N LYS A 5 -8.60 -4.50 3.19
CA LYS A 5 -8.82 -3.32 4.05
C LYS A 5 -8.30 -3.55 5.47
N GLU A 6 -8.32 -2.49 6.29
CA GLU A 6 -7.71 -2.47 7.63
C GLU A 6 -8.21 -3.60 8.53
N ASP A 7 -9.53 -3.86 8.52
CA ASP A 7 -10.15 -4.88 9.37
C ASP A 7 -9.75 -6.31 8.97
N GLU A 8 -9.42 -6.50 7.70
CA GLU A 8 -9.04 -7.80 7.15
C GLU A 8 -7.54 -8.07 7.30
N LEU A 9 -6.74 -7.02 7.44
CA LEU A 9 -5.29 -7.09 7.57
C LEU A 9 -4.87 -7.87 8.83
N LYS A 10 -5.70 -7.81 9.88
CA LYS A 10 -5.53 -8.57 11.14
C LYS A 10 -5.54 -10.09 10.94
N ASN A 11 -6.09 -10.58 9.82
CA ASN A 11 -6.07 -12.00 9.49
C ASN A 11 -4.70 -12.46 8.95
N PHE A 12 -3.83 -11.53 8.58
CA PHE A 12 -2.54 -11.82 7.93
C PHE A 12 -1.34 -11.44 8.79
N ILE A 13 -1.51 -10.48 9.70
CA ILE A 13 -0.42 -10.00 10.57
C ILE A 13 -0.98 -9.47 11.89
N THR A 14 -0.27 -9.75 12.98
CA THR A 14 -0.61 -9.22 14.30
C THR A 14 -0.16 -7.77 14.47
N ASP A 15 -0.79 -7.03 15.40
CA ASP A 15 -0.35 -5.65 15.70
C ASP A 15 1.11 -5.59 16.20
N GLU A 16 1.60 -6.63 16.87
CA GLU A 16 2.99 -6.71 17.33
C GLU A 16 3.97 -6.87 16.16
N GLU A 17 3.66 -7.74 15.21
CA GLU A 17 4.49 -7.91 14.02
C GLU A 17 4.45 -6.67 13.13
N LEU A 18 3.30 -6.01 13.02
CA LEU A 18 3.14 -4.80 12.23
C LEU A 18 4.02 -3.66 12.76
N ARG A 19 4.25 -3.58 14.08
CA ARG A 19 5.14 -2.59 14.70
C ARG A 19 6.57 -2.66 14.19
N LYS A 20 7.02 -3.79 13.66
CA LYS A 20 8.36 -3.94 13.04
C LYS A 20 8.51 -3.07 11.79
N PHE A 21 7.42 -2.69 11.16
CA PHE A 21 7.39 -1.81 9.98
C PHE A 21 7.14 -0.34 10.32
N CYS A 22 6.90 -0.01 11.59
CA CYS A 22 6.73 1.37 12.03
C CYS A 22 8.07 2.11 12.04
N ASN A 23 8.07 3.39 11.68
CA ASN A 23 9.24 4.27 11.71
C ASN A 23 9.17 5.18 12.94
N VAL A 24 10.12 5.03 13.88
CA VAL A 24 10.15 5.82 15.13
C VAL A 24 10.32 7.33 14.92
N ASN A 25 10.77 7.76 13.74
CA ASN A 25 10.93 9.17 13.40
C ASN A 25 9.64 9.82 12.86
N ILE A 26 8.58 9.04 12.63
CA ILE A 26 7.27 9.55 12.19
C ILE A 26 6.38 9.75 13.42
N ASN A 27 6.19 11.01 13.80
CA ASN A 27 5.32 11.40 14.93
C ASN A 27 3.84 11.15 14.65
N ASP A 28 3.42 11.25 13.38
CA ASP A 28 2.03 11.05 13.00
C ASP A 28 1.65 9.56 13.07
N THR A 29 0.88 9.19 14.10
CA THR A 29 0.55 7.77 14.36
C THR A 29 -0.21 7.13 13.20
N ARG A 30 -1.12 7.87 12.54
CA ARG A 30 -1.87 7.33 11.39
C ARG A 30 -0.96 7.10 10.20
N LEU A 31 -0.10 8.07 9.87
CA LEU A 31 0.88 7.95 8.79
C LEU A 31 1.80 6.76 9.00
N ASN A 32 2.29 6.60 10.24
CA ASN A 32 3.16 5.49 10.62
C ASN A 32 2.46 4.14 10.43
N LYS A 33 1.19 4.05 10.82
CA LYS A 33 0.36 2.85 10.61
C LYS A 33 0.17 2.54 9.12
N LEU A 34 -0.11 3.55 8.30
CA LEU A 34 -0.27 3.41 6.85
C LEU A 34 1.03 2.97 6.16
N LEU A 35 2.16 3.56 6.57
CA LEU A 35 3.49 3.12 6.13
C LEU A 35 3.72 1.65 6.48
N ALA A 36 3.36 1.24 7.70
CA ALA A 36 3.52 -0.14 8.13
C ALA A 36 2.68 -1.11 7.29
N TYR A 37 1.43 -0.75 6.95
CA TYR A 37 0.59 -1.55 6.05
C TYR A 37 1.18 -1.68 4.66
N TYR A 38 1.58 -0.56 4.05
CA TYR A 38 2.24 -0.57 2.75
C TYR A 38 3.51 -1.43 2.77
N THR A 39 4.37 -1.24 3.78
CA THR A 39 5.63 -1.98 3.91
C THR A 39 5.39 -3.46 4.13
N PHE A 40 4.36 -3.84 4.91
CA PHE A 40 3.96 -5.22 5.08
C PHE A 40 3.68 -5.90 3.74
N PHE A 41 2.84 -5.31 2.89
CA PHE A 41 2.55 -5.88 1.57
C PHE A 41 3.79 -5.91 0.68
N LYS A 42 4.62 -4.85 0.69
CA LYS A 42 5.86 -4.79 -0.11
C LYS A 42 6.86 -5.88 0.29
N SER A 43 7.06 -6.09 1.59
CA SER A 43 7.99 -7.09 2.12
C SER A 43 7.44 -8.53 2.04
N ASN A 44 6.12 -8.69 2.06
CA ASN A 44 5.47 -10.01 2.14
C ASN A 44 4.66 -10.35 0.89
N ALA A 45 4.91 -9.68 -0.24
CA ALA A 45 4.14 -9.88 -1.47
C ALA A 45 4.08 -11.35 -1.95
N ARG A 46 5.00 -12.19 -1.48
CA ARG A 46 5.09 -13.63 -1.79
C ARG A 46 4.63 -14.55 -0.65
N LEU A 47 4.42 -14.01 0.55
CA LEU A 47 4.13 -14.77 1.78
C LEU A 47 2.66 -14.73 2.18
N VAL A 48 1.94 -13.70 1.75
CA VAL A 48 0.49 -13.66 1.97
C VAL A 48 -0.15 -14.70 1.06
N SER A 49 -1.00 -15.58 1.61
CA SER A 49 -1.79 -16.60 0.90
C SER A 49 -2.89 -16.00 -0.02
N LEU A 50 -2.67 -14.77 -0.49
CA LEU A 50 -3.50 -14.08 -1.45
C LEU A 50 -3.04 -14.39 -2.87
N ASP A 51 -3.96 -14.28 -3.82
CA ASP A 51 -3.58 -14.23 -5.22
C ASP A 51 -2.70 -13.00 -5.50
N LYS A 52 -1.83 -13.13 -6.50
CA LYS A 52 -0.82 -12.12 -6.83
C LYS A 52 -1.47 -10.74 -7.08
N GLN A 53 -2.60 -10.69 -7.78
CA GLN A 53 -3.31 -9.44 -8.04
C GLN A 53 -3.78 -8.78 -6.74
N SER A 54 -4.47 -9.51 -5.87
CA SER A 54 -4.94 -9.00 -4.58
C SER A 54 -3.79 -8.44 -3.73
N THR A 55 -2.63 -9.08 -3.74
CA THR A 55 -1.42 -8.56 -3.07
C THR A 55 -0.95 -7.23 -3.65
N TYR A 56 -0.74 -7.17 -4.97
CA TYR A 56 -0.18 -5.98 -5.64
C TYR A 56 -1.13 -4.78 -5.57
N TYR A 57 -2.42 -4.99 -5.77
CA TYR A 57 -3.39 -3.89 -5.66
C TYR A 57 -3.68 -3.49 -4.21
N SER A 58 -3.56 -4.41 -3.24
CA SER A 58 -3.59 -4.02 -1.82
C SER A 58 -2.36 -3.18 -1.44
N MET A 59 -1.17 -3.55 -1.94
CA MET A 59 0.05 -2.75 -1.78
C MET A 59 -0.14 -1.32 -2.32
N TYR A 60 -0.65 -1.19 -3.54
CA TYR A 60 -0.92 0.12 -4.15
C TYR A 60 -1.97 0.91 -3.39
N PHE A 61 -3.06 0.26 -2.97
CA PHE A 61 -4.07 0.89 -2.12
C PHE A 61 -3.45 1.50 -0.86
N TRP A 62 -2.64 0.74 -0.12
CA TRP A 62 -2.00 1.24 1.10
C TRP A 62 -0.95 2.31 0.83
N PHE A 63 -0.24 2.23 -0.29
CA PHE A 63 0.67 3.28 -0.73
C PHE A 63 -0.08 4.60 -0.97
N VAL A 64 -1.21 4.60 -1.68
CA VAL A 64 -2.00 5.82 -1.93
C VAL A 64 -2.48 6.43 -0.61
N GLN A 65 -3.00 5.62 0.31
CA GLN A 65 -3.40 6.09 1.64
C GLN A 65 -2.22 6.74 2.40
N PHE A 66 -1.05 6.09 2.37
CA PHE A 66 0.19 6.61 2.97
C PHE A 66 0.61 7.94 2.32
N LYS A 67 0.71 7.99 0.99
CA LYS A 67 1.10 9.17 0.20
C LYS A 67 0.24 10.37 0.55
N GLU A 68 -1.08 10.21 0.53
CA GLU A 68 -1.98 11.31 0.83
C GLU A 68 -1.84 11.83 2.26
N ARG A 69 -1.71 10.93 3.24
CA ARG A 69 -1.50 11.34 4.63
C ARG A 69 -0.14 12.02 4.78
N TYR A 70 0.89 11.53 4.10
CA TYR A 70 2.22 12.14 4.08
C TYR A 70 2.13 13.57 3.55
N PHE A 71 1.50 13.78 2.39
CA PHE A 71 1.38 15.12 1.79
C PHE A 71 0.60 16.10 2.67
N LYS A 72 -0.39 15.61 3.41
CA LYS A 72 -1.11 16.43 4.39
C LYS A 72 -0.26 16.84 5.60
N VAL A 73 0.72 16.02 5.99
CA VAL A 73 1.56 16.25 7.18
C VAL A 73 2.82 17.04 6.84
N TYR A 74 3.49 16.70 5.73
CA TYR A 74 4.82 17.22 5.39
C TYR A 74 4.83 18.08 4.11
N GLY A 75 3.71 18.17 3.39
CA GLY A 75 3.66 18.80 2.08
C GLY A 75 4.01 17.83 0.95
N HIS A 76 3.88 18.32 -0.28
CA HIS A 76 4.13 17.53 -1.48
C HIS A 76 5.60 17.09 -1.57
N ASP A 77 5.81 15.84 -1.98
CA ASP A 77 7.13 15.23 -2.17
C ASP A 77 7.16 14.48 -3.51
N GLU A 78 7.98 15.00 -4.43
CA GLU A 78 8.16 14.45 -5.78
C GLU A 78 8.75 13.03 -5.76
N GLY A 79 9.57 12.71 -4.75
CA GLY A 79 10.13 11.37 -4.57
C GLY A 79 9.05 10.35 -4.22
N ILE A 80 8.06 10.75 -3.41
CA ILE A 80 6.90 9.90 -3.13
C ILE A 80 6.02 9.76 -4.37
N GLU A 81 5.79 10.81 -5.17
CA GLU A 81 5.06 10.64 -6.45
C GLU A 81 5.79 9.67 -7.39
N GLN A 82 7.11 9.78 -7.52
CA GLN A 82 7.91 8.86 -8.31
C GLN A 82 7.81 7.41 -7.83
N GLU A 83 7.73 7.17 -6.53
CA GLU A 83 7.49 5.83 -5.98
C GLU A 83 6.13 5.27 -6.42
N GLY A 84 5.12 6.12 -6.56
CA GLY A 84 3.80 5.73 -7.08
C GLY A 84 3.87 5.24 -8.53
N PHE A 85 4.62 5.93 -9.39
CA PHE A 85 4.82 5.48 -10.77
C PHE A 85 5.61 4.17 -10.85
N LYS A 86 6.69 4.02 -10.06
CA LYS A 86 7.44 2.75 -9.97
C LYS A 86 6.56 1.60 -9.52
N LEU A 87 5.61 1.86 -8.62
CA LEU A 87 4.69 0.84 -8.14
C LEU A 87 3.74 0.38 -9.26
N LEU A 88 3.25 1.30 -10.10
CA LEU A 88 2.45 0.95 -11.28
C LEU A 88 3.26 0.14 -12.30
N GLU A 89 4.51 0.53 -12.55
CA GLU A 89 5.43 -0.23 -13.41
C GLU A 89 5.70 -1.64 -12.84
N GLU A 90 5.87 -1.76 -11.53
CA GLU A 90 6.03 -3.06 -10.87
C GLU A 90 4.76 -3.92 -11.02
N ILE A 91 3.58 -3.33 -10.89
CA ILE A 91 2.30 -4.03 -11.09
C ILE A 91 2.19 -4.53 -12.53
N ASP A 92 2.47 -3.68 -13.52
CA ASP A 92 2.43 -4.07 -14.95
C ASP A 92 3.44 -5.18 -15.26
N TYR A 93 4.63 -5.11 -14.67
CA TYR A 93 5.66 -6.14 -14.86
C TYR A 93 5.32 -7.47 -14.16
N GLN A 94 4.70 -7.40 -12.99
CA GLN A 94 4.47 -8.58 -12.14
C GLN A 94 3.16 -9.27 -12.44
N LEU A 95 2.12 -8.53 -12.85
CA LEU A 95 0.87 -9.12 -13.27
C LEU A 95 1.01 -9.47 -14.75
N GLU A 96 0.90 -10.76 -15.08
CA GLU A 96 0.92 -11.22 -16.49
C GLU A 96 -0.25 -10.64 -17.29
N GLU A 97 -1.29 -10.18 -16.59
CA GLU A 97 -2.39 -9.38 -17.09
C GLU A 97 -2.03 -7.90 -16.95
N SER A 98 -2.26 -7.12 -18.02
CA SER A 98 -2.08 -5.66 -18.01
C SER A 98 -2.74 -4.99 -16.81
N VAL A 99 -2.18 -3.88 -16.33
CA VAL A 99 -2.74 -3.07 -15.23
C VAL A 99 -4.24 -2.81 -15.41
N ASP A 100 -5.03 -3.09 -14.37
CA ASP A 100 -6.44 -2.71 -14.27
C ASP A 100 -6.54 -1.22 -13.91
N TRP A 101 -6.45 -0.38 -14.93
CA TRP A 101 -6.56 1.08 -14.80
C TRP A 101 -7.87 1.54 -14.14
N GLY A 102 -8.97 0.80 -14.33
CA GLY A 102 -10.23 1.11 -13.69
C GLY A 102 -10.19 0.88 -12.17
N LEU A 103 -9.43 -0.11 -11.70
CA LEU A 103 -9.16 -0.26 -10.27
C LEU A 103 -8.23 0.84 -9.74
N ILE A 104 -7.15 1.14 -10.46
CA ILE A 104 -6.21 2.21 -10.09
C ILE A 104 -6.95 3.54 -9.90
N GLU A 105 -7.80 3.92 -10.85
CA GLU A 105 -8.64 5.12 -10.75
C GLU A 105 -9.55 5.09 -9.53
N ARG A 106 -10.22 3.97 -9.26
CA ARG A 106 -11.10 3.84 -8.09
C ARG A 106 -10.34 3.94 -6.76
N ILE A 107 -9.08 3.45 -6.70
CA ILE A 107 -8.21 3.60 -5.53
C ILE A 107 -7.88 5.08 -5.31
N GLU A 108 -7.38 5.77 -6.34
CA GLU A 108 -6.98 7.18 -6.29
C GLU A 108 -8.17 8.10 -5.96
N LEU A 109 -9.37 7.78 -6.49
CA LEU A 109 -10.61 8.51 -6.20
C LEU A 109 -11.30 8.11 -4.88
N LYS A 110 -10.77 7.12 -4.15
CA LYS A 110 -11.37 6.57 -2.90
C LYS A 110 -12.78 6.03 -3.08
N ALA A 111 -13.05 5.42 -4.23
CA ALA A 111 -14.33 4.80 -4.57
C ALA A 111 -14.36 3.28 -4.25
N ILE A 112 -13.50 2.81 -3.33
CA ILE A 112 -13.39 1.42 -2.87
C ILE A 112 -13.44 1.32 -1.36
#